data_AF-A0A257DDQ1-F1
#
_entry.id   AF-A0A257DDQ1-F1
#
_cell.length_a   1.000
_cell.length_b   1.000
_cell.length_c   1.000
_cell.angle_alpha   90.00
_cell.angle_beta   90.00
_cell.angle_gamma   90.00
#
_symmetry.space_group_name_H-M   'P 1'
#
loop_
_entity.id
_entity.type
_entity.pdbx_description
1 polymer ?
#
loop_
_entity_poly.entity_id
_entity_poly.type
_entity_poly.pdbx_seq_one_letter_code
_entity_poly.pdbx_strand_id
1 'polypeptide(L)' 'MSHLHQRSLRAIGALLALASLGGCAYAPPQAWERGNLARPEMTMGGDPLDQRFVQHIYGSKENASGGYGVGGGGCGCN' A
#
# COMPACT_ATOMS: atom_id res chain seq x y z
N MET A 1 -27.02 -28.96 -31.97
CA MET A 1 -27.55 -27.64 -31.53
C MET A 1 -27.55 -27.48 -30.00
N SER A 2 -27.85 -28.53 -29.22
CA SER A 2 -27.81 -28.53 -27.73
C SER A 2 -26.44 -28.23 -27.11
N HIS A 3 -25.36 -28.85 -27.62
CA HIS A 3 -24.01 -28.64 -27.09
C HIS A 3 -23.46 -27.21 -27.29
N LEU A 4 -23.91 -26.51 -28.34
CA LEU A 4 -23.53 -25.12 -28.60
C LEU A 4 -24.25 -24.16 -27.64
N HIS A 5 -25.50 -24.46 -27.30
CA HIS A 5 -26.29 -23.76 -26.27
C HIS A 5 -25.69 -23.95 -24.87
N GLN A 6 -25.21 -25.17 -24.58
CA GLN A 6 -24.60 -25.49 -23.28
C GLN A 6 -23.21 -24.86 -23.10
N ARG A 7 -22.45 -24.69 -24.20
CA ARG A 7 -21.19 -23.94 -24.21
C ARG A 7 -21.39 -22.44 -24.02
N SER A 8 -22.41 -21.86 -24.65
CA SER A 8 -22.75 -20.44 -24.51
C SER A 8 -23.27 -20.11 -23.11
N LEU A 9 -24.12 -20.95 -22.50
CA LEU A 9 -24.53 -20.77 -21.10
C LEU A 9 -23.33 -20.75 -20.12
N ARG A 10 -22.37 -21.66 -20.32
CA ARG A 10 -21.15 -21.70 -19.49
C ARG A 10 -20.29 -20.46 -19.65
N ALA A 11 -20.12 -19.97 -20.88
CA ALA A 11 -19.36 -18.76 -21.17
C ALA A 11 -20.02 -17.52 -20.55
N ILE A 12 -21.35 -17.40 -20.65
CA ILE A 12 -22.12 -16.31 -20.04
C ILE A 12 -22.01 -16.35 -18.52
N GLY A 13 -22.14 -17.53 -17.90
CA GLY A 13 -21.97 -17.70 -16.46
C GLY A 13 -20.58 -17.32 -15.96
N ALA A 14 -19.53 -17.68 -16.72
CA ALA A 14 -18.16 -17.29 -16.40
C ALA A 14 -17.96 -15.76 -16.51
N LEU A 15 -18.51 -15.11 -17.55
CA LEU A 15 -18.42 -13.66 -17.71
C LEU A 15 -19.11 -12.89 -16.57
N LEU A 16 -20.29 -13.35 -16.16
CA LEU A 16 -21.03 -12.79 -15.02
C LEU A 16 -20.27 -12.93 -13.71
N ALA A 17 -19.64 -14.09 -13.47
CA ALA A 17 -18.80 -14.32 -12.29
C ALA A 17 -17.53 -13.45 -12.28
N LEU A 18 -16.97 -13.13 -13.45
CA LEU A 18 -15.84 -12.19 -13.55
C LEU A 18 -16.27 -10.75 -13.28
N ALA A 19 -17.45 -10.35 -13.75
CA ALA A 19 -17.96 -9.00 -13.55
C ALA A 19 -18.29 -8.67 -12.09
N SER A 20 -18.63 -9.67 -11.27
CA SER A 20 -18.92 -9.48 -9.83
C SER A 20 -17.68 -9.26 -8.96
N LEU A 21 -16.47 -9.41 -9.50
CA LEU A 21 -15.22 -9.08 -8.82
C LEU A 21 -14.85 -7.59 -8.88
N GLY A 22 -15.63 -6.77 -9.62
CA GLY A 22 -15.44 -5.32 -9.67
C GLY A 22 -15.94 -4.60 -8.41
N GLY A 23 -15.18 -3.62 -7.91
CA GLY A 23 -15.59 -2.76 -6.79
C GLY A 23 -16.41 -1.55 -7.26
N CYS A 24 -17.54 -1.26 -6.60
CA CYS A 24 -18.47 -0.18 -6.98
C CYS A 24 -18.09 1.22 -6.47
N ALA A 25 -16.97 1.36 -5.76
CA ALA A 25 -16.63 2.61 -5.06
C ALA A 25 -15.16 2.96 -5.27
N TYR A 26 -14.84 3.45 -6.47
CA TYR A 26 -13.55 4.09 -6.73
C TYR A 26 -13.71 5.61 -6.66
N ALA A 27 -13.35 6.19 -5.52
CA ALA A 27 -13.28 7.63 -5.31
C ALA A 27 -11.88 7.96 -4.76
N PRO A 28 -10.95 8.43 -5.61
CA PRO A 28 -9.62 8.78 -5.14
C PRO A 28 -9.70 10.00 -4.21
N PRO A 29 -8.99 9.97 -3.05
CA PRO A 29 -8.99 11.08 -2.11
C PRO A 29 -8.30 12.30 -2.70
N GLN A 30 -8.76 13.48 -2.30
CA GLN A 30 -8.21 14.76 -2.75
C GLN A 30 -6.95 15.13 -1.95
N ALA A 31 -6.05 15.92 -2.55
CA ALA A 31 -4.77 16.25 -1.94
C ALA A 31 -4.89 16.93 -0.56
N TRP A 32 -5.95 17.71 -0.34
CA TRP A 32 -6.21 18.42 0.91
C TRP A 32 -6.86 17.56 2.01
N GLU A 33 -7.37 16.37 1.69
CA GLU A 33 -8.03 15.48 2.67
C GLU A 33 -7.01 14.71 3.53
N ARG A 34 -5.71 14.83 3.22
CA ARG A 34 -4.61 14.20 3.97
C ARG A 34 -4.71 14.43 5.47
N GLY A 35 -5.07 15.64 5.91
CA GLY A 35 -5.16 15.97 7.34
C GLY A 35 -6.13 15.07 8.11
N ASN A 36 -7.21 14.63 7.47
CA ASN A 36 -8.24 13.79 8.08
C ASN A 36 -8.01 12.30 7.80
N LEU A 37 -7.50 11.95 6.62
CA LEU A 37 -7.34 10.56 6.18
C LEU A 37 -6.01 9.91 6.58
N ALA A 38 -4.97 10.70 6.86
CA ALA A 38 -3.63 10.22 7.20
C ALA A 38 -3.18 10.76 8.57
N ARG A 39 -3.82 10.28 9.63
CA ARG A 39 -3.50 10.67 11.00
C ARG A 39 -2.08 10.23 11.40
N PRO A 40 -1.34 11.02 12.20
CA PRO A 40 0.02 10.67 12.63
C PRO A 40 0.11 9.31 13.36
N GLU A 41 -0.93 8.95 14.12
CA GLU A 41 -1.01 7.67 14.84
C GLU A 41 -1.14 6.44 13.92
N MET A 42 -1.46 6.63 12.63
CA MET A 42 -1.56 5.56 11.64
C MET A 42 -0.27 5.35 10.86
N THR A 43 0.79 6.11 11.18
CA THR A 43 2.09 5.97 10.52
C THR A 43 2.70 4.60 10.83
N MET A 44 3.48 4.08 9.88
CA MET A 44 4.23 2.83 10.10
C MET A 44 5.39 3.13 11.04
N GLY A 45 5.14 2.97 12.33
CA GLY A 45 6.06 3.35 13.37
C GLY A 45 5.40 3.37 14.73
N GLY A 46 6.16 3.00 15.76
CA GLY A 46 5.73 3.17 17.14
C GLY A 46 5.85 4.62 17.58
N ASP A 47 6.08 4.80 18.88
CA ASP A 47 6.39 6.11 19.46
C ASP A 47 7.56 6.77 18.70
N PRO A 48 7.41 8.03 18.23
CA PRO A 48 8.50 8.77 17.59
C PRO A 48 9.77 8.85 18.43
N LEU A 49 9.65 8.86 19.76
CA LEU A 49 10.81 8.89 20.66
C LEU A 49 11.60 7.56 20.59
N ASP A 50 10.90 6.43 20.65
CA ASP A 50 11.51 5.11 20.52
C ASP A 50 12.21 4.95 19.16
N GLN A 51 11.55 5.38 18.08
CA GLN A 51 12.15 5.36 16.75
C GLN A 51 13.44 6.17 16.67
N ARG A 52 13.50 7.34 17.33
CA ARG A 52 14.73 8.16 17.38
C ARG A 52 15.85 7.44 18.11
N PHE A 53 15.58 6.80 19.25
CA PHE A 53 16.59 6.04 19.97
C PHE A 53 17.12 4.86 19.15
N VAL A 54 16.22 4.10 18.53
CA VAL A 54 16.59 2.99 17.66
C VAL A 54 17.48 3.47 16.51
N GLN A 55 17.12 4.59 15.86
CA GLN A 55 17.94 5.21 14.82
C GLN A 55 19.31 5.65 15.31
N HIS A 56 19.40 6.26 16.50
CA HIS A 56 20.69 6.65 17.07
C HIS A 56 21.59 5.43 17.33
N ILE A 57 21.03 4.32 17.81
CA ILE A 57 21.78 3.09 18.04
C ILE A 57 22.29 2.51 16.73
N TYR A 58 21.43 2.36 15.71
CA TYR A 58 21.84 1.81 14.42
C TYR A 58 22.83 2.71 13.68
N GLY A 59 22.61 4.03 13.68
CA GLY A 59 23.55 4.98 13.09
C GLY A 59 24.94 4.91 13.72
N SER A 60 24.99 4.71 15.04
CA SER A 60 26.27 4.57 15.78
C SER A 60 26.98 3.25 15.50
N LYS A 61 26.22 2.17 15.32
CA LYS A 61 26.78 0.83 15.08
C LYS A 61 27.27 0.63 13.66
N GLU A 62 26.50 1.13 12.70
CA GLU A 62 26.73 0.81 11.29
C GLU A 62 27.44 1.93 10.54
N ASN A 63 27.62 3.11 11.16
CA ASN A 63 28.09 4.36 10.52
C ASN A 63 27.40 4.61 9.15
N ALA A 64 26.16 4.15 9.04
CA ALA A 64 25.41 4.17 7.79
C ALA A 64 24.64 5.49 7.70
N SER A 65 25.11 6.40 6.85
CA SER A 65 24.39 7.62 6.50
C SER A 65 23.35 7.29 5.42
N GLY A 66 22.10 7.03 5.82
CA GLY A 66 21.03 6.83 4.84
C GLY A 66 19.83 5.99 5.25
N GLY A 67 18.70 6.64 5.53
CA GLY A 67 17.36 6.12 5.24
C GLY A 67 16.62 5.37 6.35
N TYR A 68 15.65 6.04 6.98
CA TYR A 68 14.56 5.39 7.73
C TYR A 68 13.22 5.77 7.08
N GLY A 69 12.36 4.79 6.80
CA GLY A 69 11.01 4.98 6.24
C GLY A 69 10.90 4.90 4.70
N VAL A 70 9.67 5.06 4.21
CA VAL A 70 9.31 5.05 2.78
C VAL A 70 9.83 6.32 2.11
N GLY A 71 11.01 6.24 1.50
CA GLY A 71 11.72 7.37 0.90
C GLY A 71 13.13 7.58 1.43
N GLY A 72 13.64 6.67 2.27
CA GLY A 72 15.02 6.65 2.75
C GLY A 72 16.07 6.38 1.66
N GLY A 73 16.22 7.30 0.70
CA GLY A 73 17.34 7.34 -0.23
C GLY A 73 18.53 8.04 0.44
N GLY A 74 19.42 7.27 1.05
CA GLY A 74 20.71 7.78 1.49
C GLY A 74 21.71 7.83 0.33
N CYS A 75 22.12 9.03 -0.08
CA CYS A 75 23.35 9.21 -0.86
C CYS A 75 24.53 9.11 0.12
N GLY A 76 24.90 7.87 0.48
CA GLY A 76 25.80 7.55 1.59
C GLY A 76 27.25 8.04 1.43
N CYS A 77 27.48 9.33 1.60
CA CYS A 77 28.80 9.93 1.73
C CYS A 77 28.84 10.81 2.97
N ASN A 78 29.75 10.50 3.90
CA ASN A 78 30.17 11.41 4.98
C ASN A 78 30.97 12.57 4.37
#